data_AF-A0A3G2EEG5-F1
#
_entry.id   AF-A0A3G2EEG5-F1
#
_cell.length_a   1.000
_cell.length_b   1.000
_cell.length_c   1.000
_cell.angle_alpha   90.00
_cell.angle_beta   90.00
_cell.angle_gamma   90.00
#
_symmetry.space_group_name_H-M   'P 1'
#
loop_
_entity.id
_entity.type
_entity.pdbx_description
1 polymer ?
#
loop_
_entity_poly.entity_id
_entity_poly.type
_entity_poly.pdbx_seq_one_letter_code
_entity_poly.pdbx_strand_id
1 'polypeptide(L)'
;MTTALPSGNWTHSFEEDADGIEVYRPTATFAFPPSRKGRKVLEFGPSAGAMAQGAATLTSMAPGPDDRPRAGPVTRLVPLGMGRYALSDAGGAQDVIDIVEATPDVLRLARR
;
A
#
# COMPACT_ATOMS: atom_id res chain seq x y z
N MET A 1 4.69 -14.98 10.88
CA MET A 1 4.48 -13.92 9.88
C MET A 1 3.08 -13.39 10.09
N THR A 2 2.94 -12.12 10.44
CA THR A 2 1.61 -11.52 10.61
C THR A 2 1.14 -11.05 9.24
N THR A 3 0.01 -11.59 8.77
CA THR A 3 -0.61 -11.25 7.48
C THR A 3 -1.87 -10.41 7.71
N ALA A 4 -1.86 -9.59 8.76
CA ALA A 4 -2.91 -8.61 8.99
C ALA A 4 -2.70 -7.43 8.04
N LEU A 5 -3.80 -6.83 7.57
CA LEU A 5 -3.71 -5.60 6.80
C LEU A 5 -3.04 -4.52 7.65
N PRO A 6 -2.03 -3.81 7.10
CA PRO A 6 -1.42 -2.69 7.78
C PRO A 6 -2.40 -1.52 7.85
N SER A 7 -2.12 -0.56 8.73
CA SER A 7 -2.88 0.69 8.84
C SER A 7 -1.97 1.89 8.65
N GLY A 8 -2.57 3.04 8.30
CA GLY A 8 -1.84 4.30 8.16
C GLY A 8 -1.07 4.42 6.85
N ASN A 9 -0.04 5.27 6.87
CA ASN A 9 0.70 5.67 5.67
C ASN A 9 2.00 4.89 5.50
N TRP A 10 2.19 4.35 4.30
CA TRP A 10 3.32 3.52 3.90
C TRP A 10 3.96 4.12 2.65
N THR A 11 5.18 4.59 2.77
CA THR A 11 5.89 5.23 1.65
C THR A 11 6.82 4.23 0.97
N HIS A 12 6.84 4.25 -0.36
CA HIS A 12 7.63 3.35 -1.19
C HIS A 12 9.12 3.62 -1.01
N SER A 13 9.85 2.59 -0.61
CA SER A 13 11.29 2.53 -0.48
C SER A 13 11.89 1.82 -1.69
N PHE A 14 11.94 2.50 -2.84
CA PHE A 14 12.44 1.94 -4.12
C PHE A 14 13.85 1.32 -4.02
N GLU A 15 14.66 1.80 -3.07
CA GLU A 15 16.02 1.33 -2.83
C GLU A 15 16.05 -0.08 -2.23
N GLU A 16 14.95 -0.51 -1.61
CA GLU A 16 14.80 -1.82 -0.98
C GLU A 16 14.01 -2.81 -1.84
N ASP A 17 13.46 -2.36 -2.98
CA ASP A 17 12.75 -3.22 -3.92
C ASP A 17 13.70 -4.28 -4.50
N ALA A 18 13.25 -5.53 -4.52
CA ALA A 18 13.99 -6.65 -5.09
C ALA A 18 13.03 -7.72 -5.64
N ASP A 19 13.43 -8.41 -6.70
CA ASP A 19 12.71 -9.58 -7.23
C ASP A 19 11.22 -9.34 -7.56
N GLY A 20 10.87 -8.12 -7.98
CA GLY A 20 9.48 -7.73 -8.26
C GLY A 20 8.62 -7.48 -7.02
N ILE A 21 9.24 -7.42 -5.84
CA ILE A 21 8.62 -7.04 -4.57
C ILE A 21 8.85 -5.55 -4.32
N GLU A 22 7.76 -4.81 -4.20
CA GLU A 22 7.76 -3.43 -3.74
C GLU A 22 7.86 -3.40 -2.21
N VAL A 23 8.80 -2.63 -1.67
CA VAL A 23 9.01 -2.46 -0.24
C VAL A 23 8.52 -1.08 0.19
N TYR A 24 7.65 -1.07 1.19
CA TYR A 24 7.14 0.15 1.79
C TYR A 24 7.56 0.22 3.26
N ARG A 25 7.89 1.44 3.70
CA ARG A 25 8.23 1.74 5.09
C ARG A 25 7.21 2.70 5.69
N PRO A 26 6.95 2.64 7.01
CA PRO A 26 5.98 3.51 7.64
C PRO A 26 6.41 4.97 7.50
N THR A 27 5.54 5.80 6.93
CA THR A 27 5.84 7.23 6.68
C THR A 27 6.14 7.99 7.96
N ALA A 28 5.52 7.60 9.07
CA ALA A 28 5.63 8.30 10.34
C ALA A 28 6.95 8.05 11.09
N THR A 29 7.59 6.91 10.88
CA THR A 29 8.75 6.48 11.69
C THR A 29 10.02 6.26 10.89
N PHE A 30 9.93 5.98 9.60
CA PHE A 30 11.09 5.72 8.77
C PHE A 30 11.65 7.00 8.15
N ALA A 31 12.94 7.25 8.37
CA ALA A 31 13.64 8.38 7.78
C ALA A 31 14.07 8.06 6.34
N PHE A 32 13.27 8.49 5.38
CA PHE A 32 13.60 8.29 3.97
C PHE A 32 14.75 9.19 3.52
N PRO A 33 15.76 8.65 2.82
CA PRO A 33 16.81 9.49 2.25
C PRO A 33 16.23 10.44 1.18
N PRO A 34 16.88 11.60 0.93
CA PRO A 34 16.45 12.53 -0.10
C PRO A 34 16.36 11.83 -1.46
N SER A 35 15.17 11.79 -2.04
CA SER A 35 14.94 11.22 -3.36
C SER A 35 14.68 12.34 -4.35
N ARG A 36 15.32 12.25 -5.53
CA ARG A 36 15.03 13.15 -6.66
C ARG A 36 13.72 12.81 -7.37
N LYS A 37 13.18 11.62 -7.12
CA LYS A 37 11.89 11.15 -7.64
C LYS A 37 10.91 11.12 -6.48
N GLY A 38 9.75 11.74 -6.63
CA GLY A 38 8.78 11.71 -5.54
C GLY A 38 8.25 10.28 -5.33
N ARG A 39 8.05 9.93 -4.06
CA ARG A 39 7.73 8.57 -3.63
C ARG A 39 6.23 8.32 -3.69
N LYS A 40 5.85 7.10 -4.07
CA LYS A 40 4.47 6.65 -3.96
C LYS A 40 4.15 6.41 -2.49
N VAL A 41 3.01 6.91 -2.02
CA VAL A 41 2.52 6.62 -0.67
C VAL A 41 1.25 5.80 -0.79
N LEU A 42 1.16 4.74 0.00
CA LEU A 42 -0.04 3.94 0.19
C LEU A 42 -0.64 4.30 1.54
N GLU A 43 -1.85 4.82 1.53
CA GLU A 43 -2.64 4.99 2.74
C GLU A 43 -3.60 3.80 2.87
N PHE A 44 -3.46 3.07 3.97
CA PHE A 44 -4.42 2.05 4.39
C PHE A 44 -5.41 2.69 5.37
N GLY A 45 -6.65 2.85 4.90
CA GLY A 45 -7.75 3.34 5.72
C GLY A 45 -8.05 2.40 6.89
N PRO A 46 -8.75 2.88 7.94
CA PRO A 46 -9.12 2.03 9.07
C PRO A 46 -9.89 0.83 8.55
N SER A 47 -9.39 -0.39 8.83
CA SER A 47 -10.21 -1.58 8.66
C SER A 47 -11.44 -1.36 9.55
N ALA A 48 -12.65 -1.41 8.99
CA ALA A 48 -13.83 -1.61 9.83
C ALA A 48 -13.49 -2.80 10.74
N GLY A 49 -13.46 -2.57 12.06
CA GLY A 49 -12.69 -3.36 13.03
C GLY A 49 -12.83 -4.88 12.93
N ALA A 50 -12.00 -5.61 13.65
CA ALA A 50 -11.76 -7.07 13.60
C ALA A 50 -12.96 -8.05 13.43
N MET A 51 -14.22 -7.59 13.50
CA MET A 51 -15.43 -8.34 13.15
C MET A 51 -15.93 -8.15 11.71
N ALA A 52 -15.43 -7.18 10.95
CA ALA A 52 -15.71 -7.07 9.53
C ALA A 52 -14.49 -7.56 8.77
N GLN A 53 -14.67 -8.57 7.93
CA GLN A 53 -13.84 -8.80 6.74
C GLN A 53 -14.07 -7.66 5.71
N GLY A 54 -14.20 -6.43 6.22
CA GLY A 54 -14.77 -5.27 5.58
C GLY A 54 -13.67 -4.43 5.00
N ALA A 55 -13.35 -4.74 3.74
CA ALA A 55 -12.95 -3.76 2.74
C ALA A 55 -12.02 -2.66 3.27
N ALA A 56 -10.75 -2.98 3.54
CA ALA A 56 -9.75 -1.93 3.72
C ALA A 56 -9.67 -1.10 2.44
N THR A 57 -9.40 0.19 2.57
CA THR A 57 -9.20 1.07 1.43
C THR A 57 -7.72 1.33 1.23
N LEU A 58 -7.31 1.33 -0.04
CA LEU A 58 -5.97 1.71 -0.46
C LEU A 58 -6.07 3.00 -1.27
N THR A 59 -5.38 4.03 -0.82
CA THR A 59 -5.21 5.28 -1.59
C THR A 59 -3.75 5.40 -1.98
N SER A 60 -3.47 5.49 -3.28
CA SER A 60 -2.13 5.78 -3.78
C SER A 60 -1.97 7.29 -3.94
N MET A 61 -1.00 7.89 -3.26
CA MET A 61 -0.61 9.29 -3.47
C MET A 61 0.65 9.33 -4.32
N ALA A 62 0.56 9.97 -5.48
CA ALA A 62 1.71 10.24 -6.33
C ALA A 62 2.00 11.76 -6.32
N PRO A 63 3.29 12.15 -6.34
CA PRO A 63 3.66 13.55 -6.52
C PRO A 63 3.19 14.03 -7.90
N GLY A 64 2.46 15.14 -7.92
CA GLY A 64 2.06 15.79 -9.16
C GLY A 64 3.23 16.58 -9.79
N PRO A 65 3.03 17.12 -11.00
CA PRO A 65 4.02 17.97 -11.68
C PRO A 65 4.44 19.21 -10.86
N ASP A 66 3.54 19.69 -10.00
CA ASP A 66 3.75 20.84 -9.10
C ASP A 66 4.31 20.44 -7.72
N ASP A 67 4.82 19.21 -7.57
CA ASP A 67 5.31 18.60 -6.32
C ASP A 67 4.24 18.47 -5.20
N ARG A 68 2.98 18.82 -5.50
CA ARG A 68 1.85 18.62 -4.61
C ARG A 68 1.39 17.16 -4.65
N PRO A 69 1.30 16.45 -3.52
CA PRO A 69 0.75 15.10 -3.48
C PRO A 69 -0.70 15.11 -3.97
N ARG A 70 -1.03 14.29 -4.97
CA ARG A 70 -2.42 14.06 -5.39
C ARG A 70 -2.81 12.64 -5.01
N ALA A 71 -3.86 12.53 -4.20
CA ALA A 71 -4.49 11.25 -3.92
C ALA A 71 -5.16 10.73 -5.20
N GLY A 72 -4.81 9.50 -5.57
CA GLY A 72 -5.57 8.73 -6.56
C GLY A 72 -6.94 8.32 -6.02
N PRO A 73 -7.77 7.65 -6.85
CA PRO A 73 -9.04 7.13 -6.40
C PRO A 73 -8.85 6.15 -5.23
N VAL A 74 -9.75 6.24 -4.25
CA VAL A 74 -9.81 5.29 -3.14
C VAL A 74 -10.20 3.94 -3.71
N THR A 75 -9.32 2.95 -3.55
CA THR A 75 -9.51 1.60 -4.09
C THR A 75 -9.90 0.66 -2.97
N ARG A 76 -10.91 -0.20 -3.19
CA ARG A 76 -11.32 -1.19 -2.19
C ARG A 76 -10.44 -2.42 -2.29
N LEU A 77 -9.88 -2.86 -1.16
CA LEU A 77 -9.18 -4.14 -1.02
C LEU A 77 -10.20 -5.24 -0.72
N VAL A 78 -10.38 -6.14 -1.68
CA VAL A 78 -11.22 -7.33 -1.52
C VAL A 78 -10.31 -8.52 -1.21
N PRO A 79 -10.42 -9.15 -0.03
CA PRO A 79 -9.57 -10.29 0.31
C PRO A 79 -9.86 -11.47 -0.60
N LEU A 80 -8.83 -12.02 -1.24
CA LEU A 80 -8.89 -13.25 -2.04
C LEU A 80 -8.38 -14.48 -1.24
N GLY A 81 -7.85 -14.27 -0.03
CA GLY A 81 -7.27 -15.30 0.83
C GLY A 81 -5.74 -15.33 0.78
N MET A 82 -5.10 -15.94 1.79
CA MET A 82 -3.64 -16.12 1.87
C MET A 82 -2.82 -14.82 1.70
N GLY A 83 -3.31 -13.67 2.17
CA GLY A 83 -2.62 -12.37 2.04
C GLY A 83 -2.77 -11.71 0.67
N ARG A 84 -3.60 -12.25 -0.22
CA ARG A 84 -3.92 -11.67 -1.52
C ARG A 84 -5.15 -10.77 -1.44
N TYR A 85 -5.07 -9.63 -2.11
CA TYR A 85 -6.16 -8.66 -2.19
C TYR A 85 -6.35 -8.20 -3.64
N ALA A 86 -7.59 -8.26 -4.12
CA ALA A 86 -7.98 -7.59 -5.35
C ALA A 86 -8.20 -6.10 -5.06
N LEU A 87 -7.62 -5.26 -5.90
CA LEU A 87 -7.87 -3.83 -5.98
C LEU A 87 -9.11 -3.62 -6.84
N SER A 88 -10.25 -3.40 -6.19
CA SER A 88 -11.50 -3.08 -6.86
C SER A 88 -11.59 -1.57 -7.09
N ASP A 89 -11.29 -1.17 -8.31
CA ASP A 89 -11.49 0.18 -8.86
C ASP A 89 -12.92 0.31 -9.44
N ALA A 90 -13.49 1.51 -9.41
CA ALA A 90 -14.82 1.81 -9.96
C ALA A 90 -14.92 1.62 -11.49
N GLY A 91 -13.78 1.62 -12.19
CA GLY A 91 -13.62 1.39 -13.63
C GLY A 91 -13.49 -0.08 -14.04
N GLY A 92 -13.51 -1.03 -13.09
CA GLY A 92 -13.52 -2.47 -13.38
C GLY A 92 -12.15 -3.10 -13.66
N ALA A 93 -11.05 -2.34 -13.56
CA ALA A 93 -9.71 -2.94 -13.57
C ALA A 93 -9.47 -3.62 -12.21
N GLN A 94 -9.17 -4.92 -12.25
CA GLN A 94 -8.81 -5.71 -11.07
C GLN A 94 -7.29 -5.94 -11.10
N ASP A 95 -6.55 -5.07 -10.45
CA ASP A 95 -5.14 -5.32 -10.12
C ASP A 95 -5.10 -6.19 -8.84
N VAL A 96 -4.12 -7.08 -8.72
CA VAL A 96 -4.01 -7.98 -7.57
C VAL A 96 -2.70 -7.72 -6.86
N ILE A 97 -2.80 -7.48 -5.55
CA ILE A 97 -1.63 -7.37 -4.68
C ILE A 97 -1.53 -8.58 -3.76
N ASP A 98 -0.33 -9.14 -3.67
CA ASP A 98 0.02 -10.15 -2.68
C ASP A 98 0.81 -9.47 -1.55
N ILE A 99 0.27 -9.45 -0.33
CA ILE A 99 1.00 -9.01 0.87
C ILE A 99 1.90 -10.16 1.30
N VAL A 100 3.19 -10.06 0.95
CA VAL A 100 4.20 -11.05 1.30
C VAL A 100 4.59 -10.92 2.78
N GLU A 101 4.69 -9.69 3.27
CA GLU A 101 5.03 -9.40 4.66
C GLU A 101 4.38 -8.09 5.10
N ALA A 102 3.76 -8.09 6.28
CA ALA A 102 3.26 -6.89 6.93
C ALA A 102 3.65 -6.92 8.41
N THR A 103 4.65 -6.12 8.77
CA THR A 103 5.07 -5.87 10.15
C THR A 103 4.91 -4.38 10.45
N PRO A 104 5.03 -3.93 11.72
CA PRO A 104 5.01 -2.51 12.04
C PRO A 104 6.10 -1.68 11.34
N ASP A 105 7.19 -2.31 10.89
CA ASP A 105 8.37 -1.62 10.35
C ASP A 105 8.56 -1.79 8.84
N VAL A 106 7.92 -2.79 8.23
CA VAL A 106 8.03 -3.06 6.79
C VAL A 106 6.77 -3.69 6.23
N LEU A 107 6.40 -3.24 5.04
CA LEU A 107 5.36 -3.81 4.21
C LEU A 107 5.97 -4.23 2.88
N ARG A 108 5.85 -5.51 2.53
CA ARG A 108 6.32 -6.07 1.26
C ARG A 108 5.13 -6.53 0.43
N LEU A 109 5.05 -6.01 -0.79
CA LEU A 109 3.96 -6.29 -1.72
C LEU A 109 4.50 -6.84 -3.04
N ALA A 110 3.87 -7.87 -3.58
CA ALA A 110 4.05 -8.25 -4.98
C ALA A 110 2.82 -7.79 -5.78
N ARG A 111 3.03 -7.22 -6.98
CA ARG A 111 1.96 -6.90 -7.93
C ARG A 111 1.86 -7.98 -9.01
N ARG A 112 0.65 -8.26 -9.49
CA ARG A 112 0.37 -9.32 -10.48
C ARG A 112 -0.39 -8.80 -11.68
#